data_AF-A0A9D1Z8M9-F1
#
_entry.id   AF-A0A9D1Z8M9-F1
#
_cell.length_a   1.000
_cell.length_b   1.000
_cell.length_c   1.000
_cell.angle_alpha   90.00
_cell.angle_beta   90.00
_cell.angle_gamma   90.00
#
_symmetry.space_group_name_H-M   'P 1'
#
loop_
_entity.id
_entity.type
_entity.pdbx_description
1 polymer ?
#
loop_
_entity_poly.entity_id
_entity_poly.type
_entity_poly.pdbx_seq_one_letter_code
_entity_poly.pdbx_strand_id
1 'polypeptide(L)' 'MLSDFKKFKEKQVLCEFYLDPDDLSKFCVGYIVDYDKENCLIACLDSYGNKDGFFCFKVEDLIKIQTDTQYLICLTKILS' A
#
# COMPACT_ATOMS: atom_id res chain seq x y z
N MET A 1 -10.67 -9.08 -1.01
CA MET A 1 -9.60 -8.49 -0.17
C MET A 1 -8.35 -9.39 -0.14
N LEU A 2 -8.34 -10.55 0.52
CA LEU A 2 -7.15 -11.43 0.53
C LEU A 2 -6.75 -11.96 -0.87
N SER A 3 -7.74 -12.18 -1.75
CA SER A 3 -7.51 -12.49 -3.17
C SER A 3 -6.77 -11.36 -3.90
N ASP A 4 -7.07 -10.12 -3.53
CA ASP A 4 -6.46 -8.93 -4.13
C ASP A 4 -5.04 -8.76 -3.61
N PHE A 5 -4.79 -9.05 -2.33
CA PHE A 5 -3.45 -9.03 -1.75
C PHE A 5 -2.52 -10.02 -2.45
N LYS A 6 -3.01 -11.24 -2.73
CA LYS A 6 -2.25 -12.22 -3.51
C LYS A 6 -1.81 -11.64 -4.86
N LYS A 7 -2.78 -11.08 -5.61
CA LYS A 7 -2.53 -10.47 -6.92
C LYS A 7 -1.55 -9.31 -6.83
N PHE A 8 -1.70 -8.42 -5.84
CA PHE A 8 -0.84 -7.25 -5.67
C PHE A 8 0.58 -7.64 -5.26
N LYS A 9 0.74 -8.63 -4.38
CA LYS A 9 2.04 -9.19 -4.00
C LYS A 9 2.73 -9.85 -5.19
N GLU A 10 2.06 -10.75 -5.90
CA GLU A 10 2.64 -11.49 -7.04
C GLU A 10 3.08 -10.57 -8.18
N LYS A 11 2.30 -9.50 -8.44
CA LYS A 11 2.59 -8.54 -9.50
C LYS A 11 3.43 -7.34 -9.05
N GLN A 12 3.81 -7.27 -7.77
CA GLN A 12 4.49 -6.11 -7.18
C GLN A 12 3.79 -4.80 -7.55
N VAL A 13 2.48 -4.74 -7.30
CA VAL A 13 1.67 -3.54 -7.59
C VAL A 13 1.88 -2.52 -6.49
N LEU A 14 2.19 -1.28 -6.88
CA LEU A 14 2.26 -0.15 -5.96
C LEU A 14 0.84 0.27 -5.59
N CYS A 15 0.56 0.34 -4.31
CA CYS A 15 -0.80 0.56 -3.78
C CYS A 15 -0.82 1.70 -2.76
N GLU A 16 -1.95 2.41 -2.70
CA GLU A 16 -2.32 3.27 -1.58
C GLU A 16 -3.17 2.47 -0.58
N PHE A 17 -2.81 2.48 0.70
CA PHE A 17 -3.50 1.79 1.79
C PHE A 17 -4.09 2.81 2.76
N TYR A 18 -5.41 2.79 2.91
CA TYR A 18 -6.14 3.72 3.78
C TYR A 18 -6.64 2.96 5.02
N LEU A 19 -6.25 3.44 6.19
CA LEU A 19 -6.41 2.75 7.47
C LEU A 19 -7.05 3.63 8.57
N ASP A 20 -7.17 4.94 8.32
CA ASP A 20 -7.75 5.89 9.26
C ASP A 20 -9.20 6.20 8.85
N PRO A 21 -10.22 5.73 9.61
CA PRO A 21 -11.62 5.96 9.28
C PRO A 21 -12.06 7.40 9.52
N ASP A 22 -11.34 8.15 10.35
CA ASP A 22 -11.63 9.54 10.66
C ASP A 22 -11.00 10.50 9.64
N ASP A 23 -9.94 10.06 8.93
CA ASP A 23 -9.18 10.88 7.97
C ASP A 23 -8.75 10.10 6.71
N LEU A 24 -9.64 10.05 5.73
CA LEU A 24 -9.38 9.44 4.42
C LEU A 24 -8.40 10.21 3.54
N SER A 25 -7.86 11.35 3.99
CA SER A 25 -6.76 12.03 3.29
C SER A 25 -5.41 11.39 3.59
N LYS A 26 -5.31 10.59 4.67
CA LYS A 26 -4.11 9.86 5.05
C LYS A 26 -4.10 8.45 4.45
N PHE A 27 -2.97 8.10 3.87
CA PHE A 27 -2.70 6.77 3.33
C PHE A 27 -1.21 6.47 3.37
N CYS A 28 -0.88 5.18 3.42
CA CYS A 28 0.48 4.70 3.20
C CYS A 28 0.62 4.24 1.74
N VAL A 29 1.81 4.38 1.17
CA VAL A 29 2.10 3.88 -0.18
C VAL A 29 3.20 2.84 -0.11
N GLY A 30 3.02 1.73 -0.82
CA GLY A 30 4.02 0.68 -0.81
C GLY A 30 3.63 -0.57 -1.57
N TYR A 31 4.47 -1.58 -1.43
CA TYR A 31 4.27 -2.92 -1.99
C TYR A 31 3.95 -3.91 -0.89
N ILE A 32 3.03 -4.84 -1.13
CA ILE A 32 2.78 -5.94 -0.20
C ILE A 32 3.98 -6.88 -0.21
N VAL A 33 4.58 -7.06 0.96
CA VAL A 33 5.70 -7.96 1.21
C VAL A 33 5.18 -9.32 1.64
N ASP A 34 4.28 -9.34 2.62
CA ASP A 34 3.61 -10.55 3.07
C ASP A 34 2.27 -10.25 3.73
N TYR A 35 1.45 -11.28 3.89
CA TYR A 35 0.18 -11.18 4.60
C TYR A 35 -0.26 -12.53 5.14
N ASP A 36 -1.02 -12.51 6.21
CA ASP A 36 -1.76 -13.66 6.73
C ASP A 36 -3.25 -13.33 6.82
N LYS A 37 -3.99 -14.01 7.71
CA LYS A 37 -5.44 -13.78 7.88
C LYS A 37 -5.74 -12.51 8.66
N GLU A 38 -4.83 -12.06 9.50
CA GLU A 38 -5.02 -10.98 10.47
C GLU A 38 -4.18 -9.76 10.12
N ASN A 39 -3.00 -9.93 9.52
CA ASN A 39 -2.01 -8.88 9.30
C ASN A 39 -1.56 -8.80 7.83
N CYS A 40 -1.18 -7.58 7.43
CA CYS A 40 -0.53 -7.28 6.17
C CYS A 40 0.74 -6.49 6.42
N LEU A 41 1.85 -6.92 5.82
CA LEU A 41 3.14 -6.25 5.85
C LEU A 41 3.41 -5.61 4.50
N ILE A 42 3.65 -4.30 4.50
CA ILE A 42 4.03 -3.53 3.32
C ILE A 42 5.43 -2.93 3.47
N ALA A 43 6.16 -2.83 2.36
CA ALA A 43 7.37 -2.02 2.24
C ALA A 43 6.95 -0.64 1.73
N CYS A 44 7.12 0.38 2.57
CA CYS A 44 6.62 1.73 2.32
C CYS A 44 7.56 2.53 1.42
N LEU A 45 6.99 3.47 0.70
CA LEU A 45 7.69 4.53 0.01
C LEU A 45 7.26 5.89 0.56
N ASP A 46 8.22 6.80 0.72
CA ASP A 46 7.93 8.21 0.98
C ASP A 46 7.41 8.90 -0.29
N SER A 47 7.02 10.17 -0.16
CA SER A 47 6.53 10.99 -1.28
C SER A 47 7.56 11.30 -2.37
N TYR A 48 8.83 10.97 -2.14
CA TYR A 48 9.94 11.10 -3.09
C TYR A 48 10.33 9.76 -3.72
N GLY A 49 9.64 8.66 -3.39
CA GLY A 49 9.91 7.32 -3.90
C GLY A 49 11.06 6.62 -3.18
N ASN A 50 11.57 7.16 -2.08
CA ASN A 50 12.58 6.48 -1.28
C ASN A 50 11.91 5.42 -0.40
N LYS A 51 12.68 4.39 -0.03
CA LYS A 51 12.23 3.38 0.93
C LYS A 51 12.00 4.01 2.30
N ASP A 52 10.78 3.88 2.80
CA ASP A 52 10.35 4.43 4.10
C ASP A 52 10.00 3.30 5.09
N GLY A 53 10.91 2.33 5.18
CA GLY A 53 10.77 1.20 6.09
C GLY A 53 9.60 0.26 5.76
N PHE A 54 9.10 -0.40 6.79
CA PHE A 54 8.00 -1.36 6.70
C PHE A 54 6.87 -0.96 7.62
N PHE A 55 5.65 -1.25 7.20
CA PHE A 55 4.47 -1.04 8.00
C PHE A 55 3.62 -2.31 8.05
N CYS A 56 3.30 -2.76 9.25
CA CYS A 56 2.41 -3.89 9.50
C CYS A 56 1.11 -3.37 10.10
N PHE A 57 -0.01 -3.68 9.46
CA PHE A 57 -1.34 -3.29 9.91
C PHE A 57 -2.27 -4.49 9.90
N LYS A 58 -3.36 -4.41 10.66
CA LYS A 58 -4.36 -5.48 10.64
C LYS A 58 -5.24 -5.36 9.41
N VAL A 59 -5.58 -6.49 8.81
CA VAL A 59 -6.48 -6.53 7.65
C VAL A 59 -7.86 -5.94 7.98
N GLU A 60 -8.31 -6.04 9.23
CA GLU A 60 -9.58 -5.45 9.69
C GLU A 60 -9.58 -3.91 9.70
N ASP A 61 -8.41 -3.28 9.85
CA ASP A 61 -8.27 -1.81 9.85
C ASP A 61 -8.27 -1.25 8.42
N LEU A 62 -8.10 -2.10 7.40
CA LEU A 62 -8.02 -1.67 6.01
C LEU A 62 -9.39 -1.25 5.46
N ILE A 63 -9.51 0.04 5.17
CA ILE A 63 -10.74 0.64 4.65
C ILE A 63 -10.81 0.48 3.13
N LYS A 64 -9.72 0.83 2.44
CA LYS A 64 -9.63 0.73 0.97
C LYS A 64 -8.18 0.61 0.50
N ILE A 65 -8.04 -0.02 -0.66
CA ILE A 65 -6.81 0.01 -1.47
C ILE A 65 -7.13 0.71 -2.78
N GLN A 66 -6.25 1.61 -3.21
CA GLN A 66 -6.32 2.21 -4.53
C GLN A 66 -5.04 1.92 -5.33
N THR A 67 -5.22 1.70 -6.63
CA THR A 67 -4.16 1.55 -7.62
C THR A 67 -4.39 2.54 -8.75
N ASP A 68 -3.38 2.80 -9.55
CA ASP A 68 -3.48 3.61 -10.78
C ASP A 68 -4.04 5.04 -10.55
N THR A 69 -3.88 5.56 -9.33
CA THR A 69 -4.22 6.95 -9.01
C THR A 69 -3.23 7.90 -9.68
N GLN A 70 -3.63 9.16 -9.87
CA GLN A 70 -2.72 10.17 -10.40
C GLN A 70 -1.45 10.33 -9.54
N TYR A 71 -1.58 10.17 -8.21
CA TYR A 71 -0.45 10.22 -7.29
C TYR A 71 0.54 9.07 -7.57
N LEU A 72 0.07 7.83 -7.63
CA LEU A 72 0.91 6.67 -7.90
C LEU A 72 1.54 6.73 -9.30
N ILE A 73 0.80 7.21 -10.31
CA ILE A 73 1.33 7.43 -11.67
C ILE A 73 2.46 8.47 -11.67
N CYS A 74 2.37 9.52 -10.85
CA CYS A 74 3.46 10.49 -10.71
C CYS A 74 4.64 9.90 -9.93
N LEU A 75 4.40 9.19 -8.84
CA LEU A 75 5.43 8.56 -8.01
C LEU A 75 6.23 7.50 -8.77
N THR A 76 5.56 6.71 -9.61
CA THR A 76 6.24 5.72 -10.47
C THR A 76 7.16 6.34 -11.51
N LYS A 77 6.97 7.60 -11.91
CA LYS A 77 7.89 8.30 -12.82
C LYS A 77 9.20 8.69 -12.14
N ILE A 78 9.21 8.88 -10.82
CA ILE A 78 10.43 9.25 -10.08
C ILE A 78 11.22 8.06 -9.54
N LEU A 79 10.62 6.86 -9.51
CA LEU A 79 11.27 5.59 -9.17
C LEU A 79 12.24 5.06 -10.25
N SER A 80 12.83 5.95 -11.06
CA SER A 80 13.66 5.66 -12.25
C SER A 80 14.90 4.82 -11.94
#